data_AF-A0A521WUA0-F1
#
_entry.id   AF-A0A521WUA0-F1
#
_cell.length_a   1.000
_cell.length_b   1.000
_cell.length_c   1.000
_cell.angle_alpha   90.00
_cell.angle_beta   90.00
_cell.angle_gamma   90.00
#
_symmetry.space_group_name_H-M   'P 1'
#
loop_
_entity.id
_entity.type
_entity.pdbx_description
1 polymer ?
#
loop_
_entity_poly.entity_id
_entity_poly.type
_entity_poly.pdbx_seq_one_letter_code
_entity_poly.pdbx_strand_id
1 'polypeptide(L)'
;MTYRTCHIDFFVYIGVAILFAALFRYQSVWNPGAFDRPIETTLDSFYFSVVTLATVGYGDIHPVGSVAKILVIIEVLLGILLLAIMVGAAISVTFHEISNKLEKHNNKIQPTPDGDD
;
A
#
# COMPACT_ATOMS: atom_id res chain seq x y z
N MET A 1 -17.91 -9.18 2.77
CA MET A 1 -16.60 -9.54 3.37
C MET A 1 -15.46 -8.62 2.88
N THR A 2 -15.53 -8.07 1.67
CA THR A 2 -14.48 -7.27 1.02
C THR A 2 -14.13 -5.95 1.70
N TYR A 3 -15.12 -5.22 2.24
CA TYR A 3 -14.87 -3.95 2.95
C TYR A 3 -13.95 -4.10 4.17
N ARG A 4 -14.03 -5.24 4.88
CA ARG A 4 -13.17 -5.52 6.04
C ARG A 4 -11.72 -5.79 5.64
N THR A 5 -11.52 -6.45 4.50
CA THR A 5 -10.18 -6.69 3.94
C THR A 5 -9.52 -5.39 3.51
N CYS A 6 -10.24 -4.47 2.86
CA CYS A 6 -9.70 -3.17 2.46
C CYS A 6 -9.19 -2.33 3.65
N HIS A 7 -9.91 -2.35 4.77
CA HIS A 7 -9.43 -1.69 6.00
C HIS A 7 -8.16 -2.35 6.54
N ILE A 8 -8.13 -3.69 6.57
CA ILE A 8 -6.96 -4.45 7.03
C ILE A 8 -5.75 -4.15 6.14
N ASP A 9 -5.90 -4.16 4.82
CA ASP A 9 -4.81 -3.89 3.87
C ASP A 9 -4.23 -2.49 4.07
N PHE A 10 -5.07 -1.48 4.33
CA PHE A 10 -4.63 -0.13 4.66
C PHE A 10 -3.83 -0.08 5.97
N PHE A 11 -4.33 -0.72 7.04
CA PHE A 11 -3.60 -0.77 8.31
C PHE A 11 -2.28 -1.53 8.20
N VAL A 12 -2.24 -2.61 7.41
CA VAL A 12 -1.03 -3.37 7.12
C VAL A 12 -0.03 -2.50 6.35
N TYR A 13 -0.48 -1.75 5.34
CA TYR A 13 0.38 -0.85 4.56
C TYR A 13 1.06 0.21 5.45
N ILE A 14 0.29 0.87 6.31
CA ILE A 14 0.83 1.86 7.26
C ILE A 14 1.75 1.18 8.30
N GLY A 15 1.39 -0.01 8.78
CA GLY A 15 2.21 -0.77 9.72
C GLY A 15 3.57 -1.16 9.14
N VAL A 16 3.61 -1.55 7.87
CA VAL A 16 4.87 -1.84 7.15
C VAL A 16 5.72 -0.58 6.99
N ALA A 17 5.13 0.56 6.63
CA ALA A 17 5.85 1.83 6.57
C ALA A 17 6.47 2.21 7.92
N ILE A 18 5.72 2.08 9.02
CA ILE A 18 6.25 2.37 10.36
C ILE A 18 7.38 1.40 10.75
N LEU A 19 7.22 0.12 10.42
CA LEU A 19 8.24 -0.91 10.69
C LEU A 19 9.55 -0.59 9.95
N PHE A 20 9.49 -0.31 8.64
CA PHE A 20 10.67 0.03 7.85
C PHE A 20 11.29 1.36 8.28
N ALA A 21 10.48 2.37 8.59
CA ALA A 21 10.97 3.62 9.19
C ALA A 21 11.79 3.37 10.47
N ALA A 22 11.31 2.50 11.36
CA ALA A 22 12.05 2.12 12.56
C ALA A 22 13.35 1.38 12.23
N LEU A 23 13.37 0.50 11.22
CA LEU A 23 14.57 -0.20 10.76
C LEU A 23 15.60 0.77 10.16
N PHE A 24 15.19 1.73 9.35
CA PHE A 24 16.10 2.75 8.80
C PHE A 24 16.65 3.65 9.89
N ARG A 25 15.82 4.03 10.87
CA ARG A 25 16.29 4.79 12.03
C ARG A 25 17.31 4.00 12.82
N TYR A 26 17.04 2.72 13.11
CA TYR A 26 17.98 1.82 13.78
C TYR A 26 19.29 1.72 12.99
N GLN A 27 19.21 1.54 11.68
CA GLN A 27 20.37 1.40 10.81
C GLN A 27 21.18 2.70 10.70
N SER A 28 20.54 3.87 10.72
CA SER A 28 21.18 5.19 10.76
C SER A 28 21.90 5.46 12.08
N VAL A 29 21.40 4.94 13.22
CA VAL A 29 22.05 5.11 14.53
C VAL A 29 23.26 4.18 14.67
N TRP A 30 23.16 2.94 14.17
CA TRP A 30 24.26 1.98 14.22
C TRP A 30 25.38 2.30 13.22
N ASN A 31 25.03 2.81 12.04
CA ASN A 31 25.96 3.13 10.98
C ASN A 31 25.70 4.56 10.48
N PRO A 32 26.44 5.57 10.96
CA PRO A 32 26.28 6.96 10.53
C PRO A 32 26.47 7.17 9.01
N GLY A 33 27.20 6.27 8.32
CA GLY A 33 27.37 6.25 6.86
C GLY A 33 26.33 5.40 6.10
N ALA A 34 25.23 5.04 6.74
CA ALA A 34 24.12 4.31 6.15
C ALA A 34 23.47 5.05 4.97
N PHE A 35 23.29 6.35 5.14
CA PHE A 35 22.59 7.26 4.24
C PHE A 35 23.51 8.44 3.91
N ASP A 36 23.22 9.12 2.80
CA ASP A 36 23.99 10.30 2.37
C ASP A 36 23.88 11.48 3.36
N ARG A 37 22.69 11.65 3.94
CA ARG A 37 22.45 12.54 5.08
C ARG A 37 21.99 11.73 6.29
N PRO A 38 22.38 12.14 7.52
CA PRO A 38 21.88 11.52 8.73
C PRO A 38 20.37 11.75 8.85
N ILE A 39 19.64 10.71 9.27
CA ILE A 39 18.24 10.82 9.61
C ILE A 39 18.16 11.42 11.02
N GLU A 40 17.82 12.72 11.10
CA GLU A 40 17.81 13.45 12.38
C GLU A 40 16.53 13.22 13.18
N THR A 41 15.39 13.10 12.48
CA THR A 41 14.08 12.98 13.12
C THR A 41 13.38 11.66 12.77
N THR A 42 12.45 11.23 13.62
CA THR A 42 11.58 10.08 13.32
C THR A 42 10.70 10.36 12.09
N LEU A 43 10.36 11.63 11.85
CA LEU A 43 9.61 12.07 10.68
C LEU A 43 10.40 11.85 9.39
N ASP A 44 11.70 12.11 9.38
CA ASP A 44 12.57 11.89 8.22
C ASP A 44 12.61 10.41 7.82
N SER A 45 12.75 9.49 8.80
CA SER A 45 12.72 8.05 8.52
C SER A 45 11.35 7.58 8.03
N PHE A 46 10.28 8.15 8.57
CA PHE A 46 8.92 7.81 8.15
C PHE A 46 8.63 8.34 6.74
N TYR A 47 9.04 9.58 6.45
CA TYR A 47 8.98 10.17 5.13
C TYR A 47 9.72 9.31 4.10
N PHE A 48 10.97 8.93 4.39
CA PHE A 48 11.77 8.10 3.49
C PHE A 48 11.12 6.74 3.22
N SER A 49 10.62 6.08 4.27
CA SER A 49 9.91 4.79 4.15
C SER A 49 8.63 4.93 3.32
N VAL A 50 7.77 5.92 3.59
CA VAL A 50 6.54 6.15 2.82
C VAL A 50 6.83 6.45 1.36
N VAL A 51 7.81 7.31 1.08
CA VAL A 51 8.23 7.68 -0.28
C VAL A 51 8.78 6.47 -1.04
N THR A 52 9.51 5.59 -0.36
CA THR A 52 10.08 4.36 -0.93
C THR A 52 8.99 3.30 -1.15
N LEU A 53 8.13 3.07 -0.17
CA LEU A 53 7.01 2.13 -0.20
C LEU A 53 5.96 2.52 -1.25
N ALA A 54 5.74 3.81 -1.47
CA ALA A 54 4.91 4.36 -2.54
C ALA A 54 5.63 4.45 -3.89
N THR A 55 6.89 4.00 -3.97
CA THR A 55 7.75 4.04 -5.16
C THR A 55 7.89 5.43 -5.79
N VAL A 56 7.80 6.49 -4.99
CA VAL A 56 7.95 7.88 -5.45
C VAL A 56 9.43 8.22 -5.60
N GLY A 57 10.23 7.92 -4.57
CA GLY A 57 11.69 8.02 -4.61
C GLY A 57 12.24 9.39 -5.02
N TYR A 58 11.92 10.46 -4.27
CA TYR A 58 12.40 11.83 -4.57
C TYR A 58 13.92 11.96 -4.64
N GLY A 59 14.66 11.08 -3.96
CA GLY A 59 16.12 11.06 -3.98
C GLY A 59 16.77 12.17 -3.15
N ASP A 60 16.05 12.77 -2.21
CA ASP A 60 16.59 13.71 -1.21
C ASP A 60 17.26 12.99 -0.04
N ILE A 61 16.79 11.77 0.27
CA ILE A 61 17.41 10.81 1.17
C ILE A 61 17.64 9.53 0.37
N HIS A 62 18.86 9.01 0.36
CA HIS A 62 19.17 7.75 -0.33
C HIS A 62 20.19 6.89 0.42
N PRO A 63 20.03 5.55 0.37
CA PRO A 63 20.90 4.61 1.06
C PRO A 63 22.27 4.53 0.37
N VAL A 64 23.34 4.77 1.14
CA VAL A 64 24.72 4.63 0.64
C VAL A 64 25.29 3.28 1.06
N GLY A 65 25.02 2.86 2.30
CA GLY A 65 25.49 1.61 2.87
C GLY A 65 24.80 0.36 2.31
N SER A 66 25.55 -0.75 2.23
CA SER A 66 25.05 -2.02 1.67
C SER A 66 23.80 -2.54 2.38
N VAL A 67 23.75 -2.45 3.71
CA VAL A 67 22.59 -2.89 4.50
C VAL A 67 21.36 -2.02 4.23
N ALA A 68 21.53 -0.70 4.17
CA ALA A 68 20.46 0.25 3.84
C ALA A 68 19.85 -0.07 2.45
N LYS A 69 20.71 -0.34 1.47
CA LYS A 69 20.29 -0.70 0.10
C LYS A 69 19.47 -1.98 0.07
N ILE A 70 19.89 -3.02 0.80
CA ILE A 70 19.14 -4.28 0.88
C ILE A 70 17.76 -4.04 1.50
N LEU A 71 17.67 -3.25 2.58
CA LEU A 71 16.39 -2.92 3.20
C LEU A 71 15.46 -2.17 2.23
N VAL A 72 15.98 -1.18 1.51
CA VAL A 72 15.21 -0.44 0.48
C VAL A 72 14.73 -1.36 -0.64
N ILE A 73 15.55 -2.29 -1.11
CA ILE A 73 15.14 -3.27 -2.14
C ILE A 73 13.96 -4.11 -1.63
N ILE A 74 14.05 -4.61 -0.40
CA ILE A 74 12.97 -5.41 0.21
C ILE A 74 11.70 -4.55 0.36
N GLU A 75 11.84 -3.31 0.83
CA GLU A 75 10.71 -2.40 1.01
C GLU A 75 10.01 -2.09 -0.31
N VAL A 76 10.74 -1.82 -1.39
CA VAL A 76 10.16 -1.57 -2.71
C VAL A 76 9.39 -2.79 -3.22
N LEU A 77 9.96 -4.00 -3.08
CA LEU A 77 9.28 -5.23 -3.50
C LEU A 77 7.98 -5.47 -2.71
N LEU A 78 8.01 -5.25 -1.39
CA LEU A 78 6.82 -5.35 -0.54
C LEU A 78 5.80 -4.25 -0.85
N GLY A 79 6.26 -3.02 -1.07
CA GLY A 79 5.43 -1.87 -1.39
C GLY A 79 4.63 -2.08 -2.67
N ILE A 80 5.28 -2.57 -3.74
CA ILE A 80 4.60 -2.90 -5.00
C ILE A 80 3.55 -4.00 -4.80
N LEU A 81 3.88 -5.07 -4.06
CA LEU A 81 2.94 -6.16 -3.79
C LEU A 81 1.72 -5.68 -3.00
N LEU A 82 1.94 -4.92 -1.92
CA LEU A 82 0.86 -4.40 -1.08
C LEU A 82 0.00 -3.37 -1.83
N LEU A 83 0.62 -2.50 -2.63
CA LEU A 83 -0.08 -1.53 -3.45
C LEU A 83 -0.96 -2.24 -4.50
N ALA A 84 -0.46 -3.30 -5.14
CA ALA A 84 -1.23 -4.09 -6.09
C ALA A 84 -2.46 -4.77 -5.43
N ILE A 85 -2.29 -5.32 -4.23
CA ILE A 85 -3.39 -5.90 -3.45
C ILE A 85 -4.42 -4.83 -3.10
N MET A 86 -3.99 -3.67 -2.62
CA MET A 86 -4.86 -2.57 -2.23
C MET A 86 -5.69 -2.05 -3.42
N VAL A 87 -5.06 -1.85 -4.58
CA VAL A 87 -5.75 -1.44 -5.81
C VAL A 87 -6.72 -2.53 -6.29
N GLY A 88 -6.30 -3.80 -6.27
CA GLY A 88 -7.16 -4.93 -6.65
C GLY A 88 -8.40 -5.05 -5.77
N ALA A 89 -8.26 -4.87 -4.46
CA ALA A 89 -9.38 -4.85 -3.52
C ALA A 89 -10.35 -3.69 -3.80
N ALA A 90 -9.83 -2.48 -4.06
CA ALA A 90 -10.65 -1.31 -4.39
C ALA A 90 -11.46 -1.50 -5.69
N ILE A 91 -10.83 -2.07 -6.73
CA ILE A 91 -11.50 -2.41 -7.99
C ILE A 91 -12.60 -3.45 -7.75
N SER A 92 -12.33 -4.48 -6.96
CA SER A 92 -13.31 -5.54 -6.65
C SER A 92 -14.57 -4.99 -5.97
N VAL A 93 -14.42 -4.07 -5.01
CA VAL A 93 -15.55 -3.41 -4.34
C VAL A 93 -16.39 -2.64 -5.34
N THR A 94 -15.74 -1.83 -6.19
CA THR A 94 -16.43 -1.01 -7.20
C THR A 94 -17.17 -1.88 -8.22
N PHE A 95 -16.53 -2.97 -8.68
CA PHE A 95 -17.12 -3.90 -9.65
C PHE A 95 -18.36 -4.62 -9.08
N HIS A 96 -18.33 -4.95 -7.78
CA HIS A 96 -19.47 -5.54 -7.09
C HIS A 96 -20.67 -4.59 -7.02
N GLU A 97 -20.43 -3.30 -6.76
CA GLU A 97 -21.49 -2.28 -6.78
C GLU A 97 -22.08 -2.08 -8.18
N ILE A 98 -21.24 -2.05 -9.22
CA ILE A 98 -21.68 -1.90 -10.60
C ILE A 98 -22.54 -3.10 -11.02
N SER A 99 -22.06 -4.31 -10.77
CA SER A 99 -22.79 -5.56 -11.09
C SER A 99 -24.16 -5.60 -10.43
N ASN A 100 -24.24 -5.24 -9.14
CA ASN A 100 -25.51 -5.18 -8.41
C ASN A 100 -26.48 -4.12 -8.95
N LYS A 101 -25.97 -2.97 -9.43
CA LYS A 101 -26.81 -1.93 -10.06
C LYS A 101 -27.34 -2.40 -11.42
N LEU A 102 -26.52 -3.08 -12.22
CA LEU A 102 -26.92 -3.61 -13.51
C LEU A 102 -28.00 -4.68 -13.36
N GLU A 103 -27.85 -5.61 -12.42
CA GLU A 103 -28.84 -6.66 -12.17
C GLU A 103 -30.19 -6.07 -11.71
N LYS A 104 -30.17 -5.11 -10.77
CA LYS A 104 -31.39 -4.42 -10.32
C LYS A 104 -32.05 -3.60 -11.43
N HIS A 105 -31.28 -3.00 -12.34
CA HIS A 105 -31.84 -2.27 -13.46
C HIS A 105 -32.43 -3.22 -14.51
N ASN A 106 -31.72 -4.30 -14.85
CA ASN A 106 -32.19 -5.32 -15.79
C ASN A 106 -33.49 -6.00 -15.31
N ASN A 107 -33.56 -6.36 -14.02
CA ASN A 107 -34.77 -6.95 -13.42
C ASN A 107 -35.97 -5.98 -13.33
N LYS A 108 -35.74 -4.67 -13.44
CA LYS A 108 -36.83 -3.69 -13.55
C LYS A 108 -37.34 -3.50 -14.98
N ILE A 109 -36.49 -3.77 -15.98
CA ILE A 109 -36.82 -3.59 -17.40
C ILE A 109 -37.48 -4.86 -17.96
N GLN A 110 -37.09 -6.05 -17.48
CA GLN A 110 -37.80 -7.30 -17.73
C GLN A 110 -38.73 -7.62 -16.56
N PRO A 111 -40.02 -7.21 -16.58
CA PRO A 111 -40.98 -7.72 -15.61
C PRO A 111 -41.02 -9.25 -15.74
N THR A 112 -41.12 -9.94 -14.60
CA THR A 112 -41.30 -11.39 -14.54
C THR A 112 -42.32 -11.82 -15.59
N PRO A 113 -42.03 -12.81 -16.46
CA PRO A 113 -43.06 -13.40 -17.30
C PRO A 113 -44.19 -13.79 -16.36
N ASP A 114 -45.37 -13.19 -16.57
CA ASP A 114 -46.59 -13.59 -15.86
C ASP A 114 -46.69 -15.10 -16.06
N GLY A 115 -46.75 -15.84 -14.96
CA GLY A 115 -46.82 -17.28 -15.03
C GLY A 115 -48.08 -17.62 -15.82
N ASP A 116 -47.90 -18.21 -17.00
CA ASP A 116 -49.00 -18.75 -17.79
C ASP A 116 -49.79 -19.75 -16.92
N ASP A 117 -51.05 -19.39 -16.68
CA ASP A 117 -52.14 -20.22 -16.15
C ASP A 117 -52.35 -21.51 -16.96
#